data_AF-W6TGP1-F1
#
_entry.id   AF-W6TGP1-F1
#
_cell.length_a   1.000
_cell.length_b   1.000
_cell.length_c   1.000
_cell.angle_alpha   90.00
_cell.angle_beta   90.00
_cell.angle_gamma   90.00
#
_symmetry.space_group_name_H-M   'P 1'
#
loop_
_entity.id
_entity.type
_entity.pdbx_description
1 polymer ?
#
loop_
_entity_poly.entity_id
_entity_poly.type
_entity_poly.pdbx_seq_one_letter_code
_entity_poly.pdbx_strand_id
1 'polypeptide(L)'
;MKKGIKGEMINRVNRVNRVNRVNRVNRVNRVNRVNRVNRVMIMMMMVVVMGCNSGVVEAEQGKNKFLQSLVNVSNEFLNVFTSFGDMVGSVLGLNVNSKKSDVGKYFKTVQGTVEGVKTGLNKIVSEMKKEKNPNSETTATAVKTLVENTLDKIIEGAKVASEAIGTEDHDLIGNIASAGAAAAGAKGETEKLIKGIKNIVDIVLKNEGNAE
;
A
#
# COMPACT_ATOMS: atom_id res chain seq x y z
N MET A 1 25.27 -63.83 -87.72
CA MET A 1 25.04 -62.39 -87.47
C MET A 1 23.99 -62.21 -86.38
N LYS A 2 24.35 -61.75 -85.17
CA LYS A 2 23.42 -61.21 -84.15
C LYS A 2 24.21 -60.47 -83.04
N LYS A 3 25.15 -59.60 -83.42
CA LYS A 3 25.74 -58.57 -82.54
C LYS A 3 24.93 -57.29 -82.73
N GLY A 4 23.70 -57.26 -82.23
CA GLY A 4 22.80 -56.11 -82.45
C GLY A 4 22.25 -55.49 -81.17
N ILE A 5 21.84 -56.30 -80.20
CA ILE A 5 20.96 -55.80 -79.13
C ILE A 5 21.72 -55.56 -77.81
N LYS A 6 22.74 -56.38 -77.51
CA LYS A 6 23.45 -56.35 -76.22
C LYS A 6 24.34 -55.10 -76.05
N GLY A 7 25.04 -54.68 -77.11
CA GLY A 7 25.96 -53.53 -77.05
C GLY A 7 25.24 -52.19 -76.87
N GLU A 8 24.10 -52.01 -77.55
CA GLU A 8 23.28 -50.80 -77.44
C GLU A 8 22.60 -50.69 -76.07
N MET A 9 22.11 -51.81 -75.53
CA MET A 9 21.56 -51.84 -74.16
C MET A 9 22.62 -51.48 -73.11
N ILE A 10 23.84 -52.02 -73.22
CA ILE A 10 24.93 -51.71 -72.27
C ILE A 10 25.27 -50.21 -72.33
N ASN A 11 25.34 -49.63 -73.52
CA ASN A 11 25.66 -48.21 -73.66
C ASN A 11 24.53 -47.29 -73.14
N ARG A 12 23.28 -47.69 -73.34
CA ARG A 12 22.10 -47.01 -72.76
C ARG A 12 22.08 -47.09 -71.23
N VAL A 13 22.35 -48.26 -70.65
CA VAL A 13 22.40 -48.46 -69.19
C VAL A 13 23.52 -47.61 -68.56
N ASN A 14 24.69 -47.56 -69.20
CA ASN A 14 25.79 -46.72 -68.71
C ASN A 14 25.48 -45.22 -68.76
N ARG A 15 24.75 -44.75 -69.80
CA ARG A 15 24.26 -43.37 -69.87
C ARG A 15 23.27 -43.05 -68.74
N VAL A 16 22.31 -43.95 -68.48
CA VAL A 16 21.30 -43.79 -67.42
C VAL A 16 21.94 -43.76 -66.04
N ASN A 17 22.90 -44.63 -65.76
CA ASN A 17 23.61 -44.66 -64.48
C ASN A 17 24.40 -43.36 -64.22
N ARG A 18 24.99 -42.76 -65.27
CA ARG A 18 25.70 -41.48 -65.17
C ARG A 18 24.73 -40.32 -64.87
N VAL A 19 23.57 -40.29 -65.51
CA VAL A 19 22.53 -39.26 -65.28
C VAL A 19 21.93 -39.38 -63.88
N ASN A 20 21.66 -40.58 -63.40
CA ASN A 20 21.16 -40.81 -62.03
C ASN A 20 22.15 -40.34 -60.97
N ARG A 21 23.47 -40.49 -61.21
CA ARG A 21 24.51 -40.00 -60.31
C ARG A 21 24.57 -38.48 -60.28
N VAL A 22 24.43 -37.81 -61.43
CA VAL A 22 24.40 -36.34 -61.54
C VAL A 22 23.16 -35.73 -60.88
N ASN A 23 21.98 -36.34 -61.07
CA ASN A 23 20.74 -35.91 -60.40
C ASN A 23 20.85 -36.03 -58.87
N ARG A 24 21.52 -37.08 -58.36
CA ARG A 24 21.78 -37.24 -56.92
C ARG A 24 22.70 -36.15 -56.37
N VAL A 25 23.77 -35.80 -57.09
CA VAL A 25 24.71 -34.73 -56.72
C VAL A 25 24.05 -33.35 -56.73
N ASN A 26 23.23 -33.05 -57.74
CA ASN A 26 22.48 -31.79 -57.81
C ASN A 26 21.47 -31.65 -56.67
N ARG A 27 20.85 -32.75 -56.23
CA ARG A 27 19.95 -32.77 -55.07
C ARG A 27 20.71 -32.49 -53.77
N VAL A 28 21.89 -33.09 -53.59
CA VAL A 28 22.75 -32.88 -52.41
C VAL A 28 23.27 -31.43 -52.34
N ASN A 29 23.71 -30.85 -53.46
CA ASN A 29 24.16 -29.45 -53.49
C ASN A 29 23.04 -28.45 -53.17
N ARG A 30 21.80 -28.74 -53.59
CA ARG A 30 20.63 -27.93 -53.25
C ARG A 30 20.30 -28.01 -51.75
N VAL A 31 20.36 -29.20 -51.16
CA VAL A 31 20.15 -29.42 -49.72
C VAL A 31 21.24 -28.72 -48.87
N ASN A 32 22.51 -28.79 -49.28
CA ASN A 32 23.60 -28.12 -48.57
C ASN A 32 23.48 -26.58 -48.60
N ARG A 33 22.97 -26.01 -49.71
CA ARG A 33 22.71 -24.57 -49.82
C ARG A 33 21.55 -24.14 -48.92
N VAL A 34 20.46 -24.91 -48.88
CA VAL A 34 19.32 -24.68 -47.97
C VAL A 34 19.73 -24.82 -46.51
N ASN A 35 20.55 -25.81 -46.13
CA ASN A 35 21.05 -25.96 -44.77
C ASN A 35 21.95 -24.80 -44.33
N ARG A 36 22.75 -24.24 -45.24
CA ARG A 36 23.58 -23.07 -44.95
C ARG A 36 22.73 -21.81 -44.78
N VAL A 37 21.74 -21.60 -45.65
CA VAL A 37 20.80 -20.47 -45.55
C VAL A 37 19.93 -20.59 -44.29
N ASN A 38 19.42 -21.78 -43.95
CA ASN A 38 18.67 -21.99 -42.71
C ASN A 38 19.53 -21.75 -41.47
N ARG A 39 20.81 -22.19 -41.44
CA ARG A 39 21.70 -21.85 -40.32
C ARG A 39 21.95 -20.35 -40.21
N VAL A 40 22.16 -19.65 -41.33
CA VAL A 40 22.40 -18.21 -41.33
C VAL A 40 21.14 -17.45 -40.94
N MET A 41 19.96 -17.84 -41.43
CA MET A 41 18.67 -17.27 -41.04
C MET A 41 18.38 -17.50 -39.56
N ILE A 42 18.63 -18.71 -39.03
CA ILE A 42 18.47 -19.01 -37.61
C ILE A 42 19.47 -18.20 -36.76
N MET A 43 20.72 -18.07 -37.19
CA MET A 43 21.70 -17.23 -36.50
C MET A 43 21.33 -15.73 -36.57
N MET A 44 20.94 -15.21 -37.74
CA MET A 44 20.46 -13.83 -37.87
C MET A 44 19.23 -13.57 -37.00
N MET A 45 18.29 -14.52 -36.94
CA MET A 45 17.11 -14.42 -36.11
C MET A 45 17.45 -14.46 -34.61
N MET A 46 18.43 -15.28 -34.19
CA MET A 46 18.93 -15.26 -32.81
C MET A 46 19.65 -13.93 -32.46
N VAL A 47 20.42 -13.35 -33.38
CA VAL A 47 21.13 -12.08 -33.15
C VAL A 47 20.16 -10.88 -33.12
N VAL A 48 19.09 -10.90 -33.90
CA VAL A 48 18.07 -9.83 -33.92
C VAL A 48 17.16 -9.87 -32.68
N VAL A 49 16.88 -11.06 -32.12
CA VAL A 49 16.05 -11.19 -30.90
C VAL A 49 16.79 -10.75 -29.63
N MET A 50 18.12 -10.67 -29.65
CA MET A 50 18.95 -10.18 -28.53
C MET A 50 19.27 -8.67 -28.61
N GLY A 51 18.75 -7.96 -29.62
CA GLY A 51 19.17 -6.58 -29.94
C GLY A 51 18.37 -5.43 -29.31
N CYS A 52 17.24 -5.67 -28.63
CA CYS A 52 16.39 -4.59 -28.11
C CYS A 52 15.72 -4.92 -26.75
N ASN A 53 16.44 -5.43 -25.73
CA ASN A 53 15.81 -5.57 -24.40
C ASN A 53 16.70 -5.45 -23.15
N SER A 54 17.87 -4.82 -23.23
CA SER A 54 18.85 -4.88 -22.12
C SER A 54 19.01 -3.58 -21.33
N GLY A 55 18.15 -2.58 -21.50
CA GLY A 55 18.33 -1.30 -20.79
C GLY A 55 17.08 -0.51 -20.41
N VAL A 56 15.92 -0.78 -21.03
CA VAL A 56 14.69 -0.01 -20.77
C VAL A 56 13.79 -0.68 -19.72
N VAL A 57 13.85 -2.01 -19.59
CA VAL A 57 12.95 -2.76 -18.70
C VAL A 57 13.29 -2.56 -17.22
N GLU A 58 14.57 -2.43 -16.83
CA GLU A 58 14.92 -2.20 -15.42
C GLU A 58 14.57 -0.78 -14.95
N ALA A 59 14.75 0.23 -15.80
CA ALA A 59 14.42 1.60 -15.47
C ALA A 59 12.89 1.82 -15.37
N GLU A 60 12.09 1.19 -16.24
CA GLU A 60 10.63 1.23 -16.15
C GLU A 60 10.09 0.35 -15.00
N GLN A 61 10.69 -0.81 -14.72
CA GLN A 61 10.30 -1.62 -13.55
C GLN A 61 10.63 -0.92 -12.22
N GLY A 62 11.76 -0.22 -12.13
CA GLY A 62 12.11 0.62 -10.98
C GLY A 62 11.12 1.77 -10.78
N LYS A 63 10.75 2.46 -11.87
CA LYS A 63 9.73 3.52 -11.85
C LYS A 63 8.35 2.99 -11.46
N ASN A 64 7.92 1.85 -12.01
CA ASN A 64 6.63 1.24 -11.67
C ASN A 64 6.58 0.78 -10.21
N LYS A 65 7.68 0.22 -9.67
CA LYS A 65 7.79 -0.13 -8.24
C LYS A 65 7.78 1.11 -7.34
N PHE A 66 8.49 2.18 -7.73
CA PHE A 66 8.49 3.45 -7.01
C PHE A 66 7.10 4.10 -6.99
N LEU A 67 6.42 4.16 -8.14
CA LEU A 67 5.07 4.70 -8.25
C LEU A 67 4.06 3.87 -7.45
N GLN A 68 4.20 2.54 -7.44
CA GLN A 68 3.36 1.66 -6.64
C GLN A 68 3.57 1.86 -5.13
N SER A 69 4.81 1.98 -4.68
CA SER A 69 5.17 2.36 -3.30
C SER A 69 4.55 3.71 -2.91
N LEU A 70 4.66 4.72 -3.79
CA LEU A 70 4.09 6.04 -3.55
C LEU A 70 2.55 6.00 -3.48
N VAL A 71 1.88 5.23 -4.34
CA VAL A 71 0.42 5.06 -4.30
C VAL A 71 -0.02 4.33 -3.04
N ASN A 72 0.69 3.29 -2.61
CA ASN A 72 0.40 2.58 -1.37
C ASN A 72 0.47 3.51 -0.15
N VAL A 73 1.59 4.23 0.01
CA VAL A 73 1.78 5.19 1.11
C VAL A 73 0.71 6.29 1.06
N SER A 74 0.37 6.79 -0.13
CA SER A 74 -0.67 7.81 -0.30
C SER A 74 -2.05 7.30 0.13
N ASN A 75 -2.41 6.07 -0.23
CA ASN A 75 -3.67 5.46 0.18
C ASN A 75 -3.74 5.25 1.70
N GLU A 76 -2.64 4.81 2.32
CA GLU A 76 -2.59 4.66 3.78
C GLU A 76 -2.70 5.99 4.51
N PHE A 77 -2.03 7.03 4.01
CA PHE A 77 -2.17 8.38 4.54
C PHE A 77 -3.60 8.92 4.40
N LEU A 78 -4.24 8.71 3.25
CA LEU A 78 -5.64 9.09 3.05
C LEU A 78 -6.57 8.40 4.05
N ASN A 79 -6.38 7.11 4.31
CA ASN A 79 -7.18 6.38 5.29
C ASN A 79 -7.02 6.94 6.72
N VAL A 80 -5.82 7.39 7.08
CA VAL A 80 -5.59 8.10 8.35
C VAL A 80 -6.35 9.43 8.36
N PHE A 81 -6.25 10.20 7.29
CA PHE A 81 -6.88 11.52 7.19
C PHE A 81 -8.41 11.44 7.19
N THR A 82 -9.00 10.46 6.50
CA THR A 82 -10.45 10.24 6.50
C THR A 82 -10.95 9.85 7.89
N SER A 83 -10.23 8.98 8.60
CA SER A 83 -10.58 8.62 9.99
C SER A 83 -10.59 9.83 10.94
N PHE A 84 -9.71 10.81 10.70
CA PHE A 84 -9.72 12.08 11.43
C PHE A 84 -10.89 12.98 11.01
N GLY A 85 -11.22 13.01 9.72
CA GLY A 85 -12.37 13.75 9.19
C GLY A 85 -13.71 13.34 9.81
N ASP A 86 -13.91 12.04 10.04
CA ASP A 86 -15.13 11.51 10.69
C ASP A 86 -15.31 12.06 12.12
N MET A 87 -14.23 12.45 12.80
CA MET A 87 -14.27 13.06 14.13
C MET A 87 -14.70 14.52 14.09
N VAL A 88 -14.35 15.29 13.05
CA VAL A 88 -14.79 16.69 12.89
C VAL A 88 -16.31 16.77 12.73
N GLY A 89 -16.95 15.74 12.17
CA GLY A 89 -18.41 15.63 12.12
C GLY A 89 -19.07 15.33 13.49
N SER A 90 -18.29 14.89 14.48
CA SER A 90 -18.77 14.40 15.78
C SER A 90 -18.64 15.45 16.90
N VAL A 91 -18.85 16.73 16.61
CA VAL A 91 -18.79 17.81 17.62
C VAL A 91 -19.74 17.53 18.77
N LEU A 92 -19.30 17.77 20.01
CA LEU A 92 -20.15 17.63 21.20
C LEU A 92 -21.33 18.61 21.13
N GLY A 93 -22.48 18.11 20.67
CA GLY A 93 -23.73 18.87 20.56
C GLY A 93 -24.58 18.70 21.82
N LEU A 94 -24.57 19.69 22.70
CA LEU A 94 -25.41 19.69 23.90
C LEU A 94 -26.78 20.31 23.61
N ASN A 95 -27.84 19.66 24.10
CA ASN A 95 -29.22 20.14 24.08
C ASN A 95 -29.91 19.83 25.42
N VAL A 96 -31.17 20.23 25.56
CA VAL A 96 -31.95 20.08 26.81
C VAL A 96 -32.16 18.62 27.24
N ASN A 97 -32.06 17.68 26.29
CA ASN A 97 -32.21 16.24 26.52
C ASN A 97 -30.86 15.50 26.56
N SER A 98 -29.74 16.22 26.49
CA SER A 98 -28.41 15.60 26.52
C SER A 98 -28.16 14.93 27.86
N LYS A 99 -27.67 13.69 27.78
CA LYS A 99 -27.33 12.87 28.93
C LYS A 99 -25.87 13.03 29.28
N LYS A 100 -25.53 12.77 30.54
CA LYS A 100 -24.12 12.71 30.96
C LYS A 100 -23.35 11.67 30.14
N SER A 101 -23.96 10.51 29.88
CA SER A 101 -23.35 9.46 29.04
C SER A 101 -23.04 9.90 27.61
N ASP A 102 -23.72 10.90 27.05
CA ASP A 102 -23.40 11.40 25.71
C ASP A 102 -22.04 12.11 25.71
N VAL A 103 -21.70 12.80 26.80
CA VAL A 103 -20.36 13.40 26.99
C VAL A 103 -19.30 12.31 27.18
N GLY A 104 -19.60 11.27 27.95
CA GLY A 104 -18.71 10.11 28.09
C GLY A 104 -18.44 9.41 26.76
N LYS A 105 -19.47 9.20 25.95
CA LYS A 105 -19.36 8.63 24.60
C LYS A 105 -18.56 9.52 23.67
N TYR A 106 -18.73 10.84 23.74
CA TYR A 106 -17.94 11.78 22.95
C TYR A 106 -16.44 11.59 23.23
N PHE A 107 -16.02 11.60 24.50
CA PHE A 107 -14.61 11.36 24.84
C PHE A 107 -14.14 9.96 24.45
N LYS A 108 -15.02 8.95 24.48
CA LYS A 108 -14.70 7.60 23.99
C LYS A 108 -14.43 7.58 22.49
N THR A 109 -15.24 8.29 21.71
CA THR A 109 -15.05 8.46 20.27
C THR A 109 -13.73 9.17 19.99
N VAL A 110 -13.43 10.27 20.71
CA VAL A 110 -12.15 10.98 20.59
C VAL A 110 -10.97 10.03 20.87
N GLN A 111 -11.03 9.24 21.94
CA GLN A 111 -10.02 8.22 22.26
C GLN A 111 -9.82 7.27 21.07
N GLY A 112 -10.91 6.67 20.56
CA GLY A 112 -10.85 5.67 19.49
C GLY A 112 -10.33 6.23 18.17
N THR A 113 -10.73 7.45 17.79
CA THR A 113 -10.20 8.11 16.58
C THR A 113 -8.70 8.35 16.70
N VAL A 114 -8.24 8.92 17.82
CA VAL A 114 -6.83 9.26 17.99
C VAL A 114 -5.96 7.98 18.07
N GLU A 115 -6.48 6.89 18.65
CA GLU A 115 -5.87 5.56 18.58
C GLU A 115 -5.78 5.04 17.14
N GLY A 116 -6.83 5.24 16.34
CA GLY A 116 -6.85 4.91 14.91
C GLY A 116 -5.77 5.66 14.13
N VAL A 117 -5.65 6.97 14.35
CA VAL A 117 -4.61 7.82 13.75
C VAL A 117 -3.21 7.35 14.16
N LYS A 118 -2.98 7.12 15.46
CA LYS A 118 -1.71 6.57 15.96
C LYS A 118 -1.34 5.27 15.27
N THR A 119 -2.30 4.35 15.14
CA THR A 119 -2.09 3.03 14.54
C THR A 119 -1.76 3.17 13.05
N GLY A 120 -2.52 4.00 12.32
CA GLY A 120 -2.31 4.22 10.90
C GLY A 120 -0.98 4.92 10.58
N LEU A 121 -0.56 5.90 11.38
CA LEU A 121 0.76 6.55 11.21
C LEU A 121 1.91 5.55 11.42
N ASN A 122 1.82 4.68 12.44
CA ASN A 122 2.82 3.63 12.67
C ASN A 122 2.83 2.59 11.54
N LYS A 123 1.67 2.30 10.94
CA LYS A 123 1.57 1.43 9.77
C LYS A 123 2.30 2.03 8.57
N ILE A 124 2.05 3.32 8.26
CA ILE A 124 2.73 4.04 7.18
C ILE A 124 4.25 3.98 7.34
N VAL A 125 4.76 4.25 8.54
CA VAL A 125 6.21 4.15 8.82
C VAL A 125 6.74 2.75 8.58
N SER A 126 5.98 1.72 8.96
CA SER A 126 6.37 0.32 8.78
C SER A 126 6.42 -0.07 7.30
N GLU A 127 5.43 0.34 6.50
CA GLU A 127 5.42 0.10 5.05
C GLU A 127 6.55 0.88 4.34
N MET A 128 6.79 2.14 4.72
CA MET A 128 7.93 2.92 4.20
C MET A 128 9.27 2.23 4.43
N LYS A 129 9.47 1.59 5.58
CA LYS A 129 10.69 0.81 5.88
C LYS A 129 10.79 -0.45 5.01
N LYS A 130 9.69 -1.17 4.81
CA LYS A 130 9.66 -2.36 3.94
C LYS A 130 10.00 -2.02 2.49
N GLU A 131 9.49 -0.89 2.01
CA GLU A 131 9.70 -0.39 0.65
C GLU A 131 11.06 0.31 0.47
N LYS A 132 11.92 0.33 1.51
CA LYS A 132 13.24 0.98 1.52
C LYS A 132 13.18 2.46 1.13
N ASN A 133 12.13 3.15 1.59
CA ASN A 133 11.98 4.57 1.35
C ASN A 133 13.13 5.35 2.03
N PRO A 134 13.85 6.22 1.31
CA PRO A 134 15.00 6.96 1.85
C PRO A 134 14.63 7.90 3.01
N ASN A 135 13.37 8.33 3.08
CA ASN A 135 12.87 9.21 4.14
C ASN A 135 12.26 8.46 5.33
N SER A 136 12.27 7.12 5.33
CA SER A 136 11.60 6.31 6.36
C SER A 136 12.09 6.58 7.77
N GLU A 137 13.37 6.86 7.98
CA GLU A 137 13.95 7.19 9.29
C GLU A 137 13.50 8.56 9.81
N THR A 138 13.53 9.58 8.95
CA THR A 138 13.06 10.92 9.27
C THR A 138 11.57 10.90 9.61
N THR A 139 10.75 10.23 8.79
CA THR A 139 9.32 10.07 9.05
C THR A 139 9.06 9.28 10.33
N ALA A 140 9.82 8.20 10.59
CA ALA A 140 9.68 7.43 11.82
C ALA A 140 9.93 8.30 13.06
N THR A 141 10.96 9.14 13.02
CA THR A 141 11.27 10.08 14.10
C THR A 141 10.13 11.08 14.31
N ALA A 142 9.65 11.71 13.24
CA ALA A 142 8.54 12.67 13.33
C ALA A 142 7.25 12.03 13.87
N VAL A 143 6.89 10.84 13.38
CA VAL A 143 5.72 10.08 13.86
C VAL A 143 5.90 9.69 15.32
N LYS A 144 7.07 9.19 15.70
CA LYS A 144 7.35 8.85 17.11
C LYS A 144 7.19 10.07 18.02
N THR A 145 7.76 11.21 17.65
CA THR A 145 7.61 12.46 18.40
C THR A 145 6.14 12.89 18.51
N LEU A 146 5.36 12.81 17.42
CA LEU A 146 3.95 13.15 17.42
C LEU A 146 3.14 12.22 18.34
N VAL A 147 3.40 10.92 18.27
CA VAL A 147 2.72 9.90 19.09
C VAL A 147 3.01 10.11 20.57
N GLU A 148 4.29 10.14 20.95
CA GLU A 148 4.71 10.18 22.36
C GLU A 148 4.37 11.52 23.03
N ASN A 149 4.53 12.64 22.31
CA ASN A 149 4.32 13.96 22.90
C ASN A 149 2.87 14.42 22.88
N THR A 150 2.07 13.91 21.93
CA THR A 150 0.73 14.44 21.63
C THR A 150 -0.34 13.36 21.69
N LEU A 151 -0.33 12.39 20.76
CA LEU A 151 -1.45 11.46 20.57
C LEU A 151 -1.67 10.59 21.82
N ASP A 152 -0.62 10.05 22.42
CA ASP A 152 -0.72 9.17 23.60
C ASP A 152 -1.37 9.85 24.79
N LYS A 153 -1.06 11.12 24.98
CA LYS A 153 -1.59 11.89 26.10
C LYS A 153 -3.01 12.39 25.83
N ILE A 154 -3.37 12.67 24.57
CA ILE A 154 -4.77 12.93 24.19
C ILE A 154 -5.61 11.67 24.43
N ILE A 155 -5.11 10.50 24.04
CA ILE A 155 -5.76 9.20 24.28
C ILE A 155 -5.96 8.99 25.79
N GLU A 156 -4.92 9.21 26.59
CA GLU A 156 -4.99 9.08 28.05
C GLU A 156 -6.00 10.07 28.66
N GLY A 157 -5.94 11.35 28.30
CA GLY A 157 -6.86 12.36 28.80
C GLY A 157 -8.31 12.09 28.43
N ALA A 158 -8.57 11.67 27.18
CA ALA A 158 -9.89 11.31 26.69
C ALA A 158 -10.44 10.06 27.41
N LYS A 159 -9.59 9.06 27.64
CA LYS A 159 -9.95 7.88 28.42
C LYS A 159 -10.35 8.25 29.85
N VAL A 160 -9.52 9.05 30.55
CA VAL A 160 -9.81 9.50 31.92
C VAL A 160 -11.11 10.30 31.98
N ALA A 161 -11.36 11.19 31.03
CA ALA A 161 -12.59 11.98 30.95
C ALA A 161 -13.82 11.09 30.69
N SER A 162 -13.71 10.14 29.76
CA SER A 162 -14.78 9.19 29.43
C SER A 162 -15.14 8.30 30.62
N GLU A 163 -14.13 7.75 31.31
CA GLU A 163 -14.32 6.90 32.49
C GLU A 163 -14.88 7.68 33.69
N ALA A 164 -14.53 8.96 33.83
CA ALA A 164 -15.03 9.80 34.91
C ALA A 164 -16.53 10.12 34.80
N ILE A 165 -17.04 10.25 33.57
CA ILE A 165 -18.46 10.52 33.31
C ILE A 165 -19.26 9.21 33.16
N GLY A 166 -18.63 8.16 32.64
CA GLY A 166 -19.29 6.92 32.27
C GLY A 166 -20.07 7.02 30.96
N THR A 167 -20.35 5.87 30.35
CA THR A 167 -21.03 5.76 29.05
C THR A 167 -22.46 5.22 29.14
N GLU A 168 -22.90 4.87 30.34
CA GLU A 168 -24.18 4.17 30.57
C GLU A 168 -25.22 5.03 31.31
N ASP A 169 -24.81 6.14 31.94
CA ASP A 169 -25.70 7.00 32.72
C ASP A 169 -26.89 7.52 31.89
N HIS A 170 -28.06 7.61 32.52
CA HIS A 170 -29.30 8.08 31.92
C HIS A 170 -29.70 9.49 32.37
N ASP A 171 -29.02 10.03 33.38
CA ASP A 171 -29.29 11.36 33.90
C ASP A 171 -28.99 12.45 32.86
N LEU A 172 -29.89 13.43 32.81
CA LEU A 172 -29.65 14.66 32.07
C LEU A 172 -28.51 15.46 32.70
N ILE A 173 -27.76 16.18 31.87
CA ILE A 173 -26.68 17.06 32.34
C ILE A 173 -27.23 18.14 33.29
N GLY A 174 -28.42 18.67 32.99
CA GLY A 174 -29.11 19.68 33.79
C GLY A 174 -30.09 19.13 34.82
N ASN A 175 -29.91 17.89 35.31
CA ASN A 175 -30.84 17.30 36.28
C ASN A 175 -30.85 18.11 37.59
N ILE A 176 -32.04 18.51 38.05
CA ILE A 176 -32.25 19.21 39.32
C ILE A 176 -32.88 18.22 40.30
N ALA A 177 -32.18 17.97 41.40
CA ALA A 177 -32.68 17.09 42.45
C ALA A 177 -34.00 17.64 43.04
N SER A 178 -34.92 16.73 43.38
CA SER A 178 -36.14 17.11 44.11
C SER A 178 -35.80 17.70 45.48
N ALA A 179 -36.65 18.60 45.97
CA ALA A 179 -36.44 19.24 47.27
C ALA A 179 -36.32 18.18 48.39
N GLY A 180 -35.17 18.15 49.06
CA GLY A 180 -34.86 17.20 50.14
C GLY A 180 -34.07 15.96 49.71
N ALA A 181 -33.80 15.76 48.42
CA ALA A 181 -32.86 14.74 47.96
C ALA A 181 -31.41 15.18 48.21
N ALA A 182 -30.54 14.23 48.59
CA ALA A 182 -29.11 14.49 48.73
C ALA A 182 -28.51 14.94 47.39
N ALA A 183 -27.57 15.88 47.41
CA ALA A 183 -26.89 16.34 46.22
C ALA A 183 -26.22 15.16 45.48
N ALA A 184 -26.73 14.82 44.30
CA ALA A 184 -26.26 13.72 43.46
C ALA A 184 -24.97 14.09 42.68
N GLY A 185 -23.99 14.67 43.37
CA GLY A 185 -22.66 14.93 42.85
C GLY A 185 -21.67 13.92 43.43
N ALA A 186 -21.22 12.95 42.62
CA ALA A 186 -20.19 12.02 43.02
C ALA A 186 -18.85 12.77 43.20
N LYS A 187 -18.52 13.09 44.46
CA LYS A 187 -17.28 13.77 44.82
C LYS A 187 -16.09 12.94 44.35
N GLY A 188 -15.28 13.50 43.43
CA GLY A 188 -14.10 12.84 42.84
C GLY A 188 -14.23 12.52 41.34
N GLU A 189 -15.44 12.32 40.81
CA GLU A 189 -15.66 12.16 39.36
C GLU A 189 -15.42 13.46 38.62
N THR A 190 -15.89 14.58 39.18
CA THR A 190 -15.64 15.92 38.64
C THR A 190 -14.15 16.26 38.57
N GLU A 191 -13.36 15.91 39.60
CA GLU A 191 -11.91 16.14 39.62
C GLU A 191 -11.19 15.32 38.55
N LYS A 192 -11.59 14.06 38.36
CA LYS A 192 -11.05 13.21 37.30
C LYS A 192 -11.39 13.75 35.91
N LEU A 193 -12.63 14.19 35.70
CA LEU A 193 -13.06 14.80 34.44
C LEU A 193 -12.22 16.05 34.13
N ILE A 194 -12.11 16.97 35.09
CA ILE A 194 -11.31 18.19 34.95
C ILE A 194 -9.85 17.83 34.64
N LYS A 195 -9.28 16.83 35.32
CA LYS A 195 -7.91 16.37 35.07
C LYS A 195 -7.74 15.78 33.67
N GLY A 196 -8.68 14.96 33.20
CA GLY A 196 -8.68 14.40 31.86
C GLY A 196 -8.72 15.49 30.78
N ILE A 197 -9.63 16.46 30.93
CA ILE A 197 -9.74 17.61 30.01
C ILE A 197 -8.46 18.46 30.05
N LYS A 198 -7.95 18.76 31.24
CA LYS A 198 -6.72 19.54 31.40
C LYS A 198 -5.55 18.87 30.69
N ASN A 199 -5.38 17.55 30.82
CA ASN A 199 -4.31 16.82 30.13
C ASN A 199 -4.39 16.96 28.59
N ILE A 200 -5.59 17.03 28.02
CA ILE A 200 -5.78 17.27 26.59
C ILE A 200 -5.43 18.72 26.24
N VAL A 201 -6.00 19.68 26.98
CA VAL A 201 -5.84 21.11 26.72
C VAL A 201 -4.39 21.57 26.88
N ASP A 202 -3.71 21.11 27.93
CA ASP A 202 -2.30 21.41 28.22
C ASP A 202 -1.35 20.90 27.12
N ILE A 203 -1.85 20.17 26.11
CA ILE A 203 -1.07 19.68 24.98
C ILE A 203 -1.45 20.43 23.72
N VAL A 204 -2.75 20.55 23.47
CA VAL A 204 -3.27 21.17 22.26
C VAL A 204 -3.06 22.69 22.28
N LEU A 205 -3.19 23.32 23.44
CA LEU A 205 -3.17 24.78 23.59
C LEU A 205 -1.91 25.30 24.31
N LYS A 206 -0.80 24.55 24.33
CA LYS A 206 0.44 24.96 25.05
C LYS A 206 0.91 26.39 24.75
N ASN A 207 0.63 26.90 23.55
CA ASN A 207 1.08 28.19 23.06
C ASN A 207 -0.07 29.05 22.50
N GLU A 208 -1.32 28.64 22.65
CA GLU A 208 -2.46 29.38 22.11
C GLU A 208 -3.23 30.09 23.24
N GLY A 209 -3.49 31.38 23.07
CA GLY A 209 -4.18 32.20 24.05
C GLY A 209 -3.28 32.92 25.07
N ASN A 210 -1.97 33.05 24.82
CA ASN A 210 -1.19 34.06 25.55
C ASN A 210 -1.67 35.45 25.10
N ALA A 211 -2.12 36.27 26.04
CA ALA A 211 -2.60 37.62 25.77
C ALA A 211 -1.45 38.66 25.70
N GLU A 212 -0.21 38.21 25.81
CA GLU A 212 1.01 39.01 25.57
C GLU A 212 1.31 39.19 24.08
#